data_AF-A0A520ZP76-F1
#
_entry.id   AF-A0A520ZP76-F1
#
_cell.length_a   1.000
_cell.length_b   1.000
_cell.length_c   1.000
_cell.angle_alpha   90.00
_cell.angle_beta   90.00
_cell.angle_gamma   90.00
#
_symmetry.space_group_name_H-M   'P 1'
#
loop_
_entity.id
_entity.type
_entity.pdbx_description
1 polymer ?
#
loop_
_entity_poly.entity_id
_entity_poly.type
_entity_poly.pdbx_seq_one_letter_code
_entity_poly.pdbx_strand_id
1 'polypeptide(L)'
;LKFSMAFGLCFQLPVLLTLMGKAGLVSARGLANMRKYAVVGILVLAALVTPPDVVTQVILFVVVYGLYEISIQLVKMVERRRVRKLREEGILDEDEDLYSEFDDDEPEEDAKA
;
A
#
# COMPACT_ATOMS: atom_id res chain seq x y z
N LEU A 1 22.81 -9.30 13.19
CA LEU A 1 23.03 -8.48 11.96
C LEU A 1 21.94 -8.65 10.90
N LYS A 2 21.62 -9.89 10.47
CA LYS A 2 20.65 -10.15 9.37
C LYS A 2 19.24 -9.56 9.60
N PHE A 3 18.68 -9.67 10.82
CA PHE A 3 17.35 -9.12 11.16
C PHE A 3 17.27 -7.59 11.13
N SER A 4 18.25 -6.91 11.73
CA SER A 4 18.23 -5.43 11.84
C SER A 4 18.34 -4.76 10.47
N MET A 5 19.05 -5.38 9.52
CA MET A 5 19.12 -4.89 8.14
C MET A 5 17.81 -5.11 7.38
N ALA A 6 17.17 -6.29 7.53
CA ALA A 6 15.87 -6.58 6.92
C ALA A 6 14.77 -5.62 7.42
N PHE A 7 14.74 -5.34 8.73
CA PHE A 7 13.81 -4.35 9.29
C PHE A 7 14.01 -2.95 8.70
N GLY A 8 15.27 -2.48 8.60
CA GLY A 8 15.57 -1.20 7.98
C GLY A 8 15.12 -1.11 6.51
N LEU A 9 15.18 -2.23 5.77
CA LEU A 9 14.67 -2.34 4.41
C LEU A 9 13.13 -2.25 4.38
N CYS A 10 12.42 -2.86 5.32
CA CYS A 10 10.96 -2.75 5.41
C CYS A 10 10.49 -1.31 5.67
N PHE A 11 11.26 -0.51 6.41
CA PHE A 11 10.99 0.92 6.59
C PHE A 11 11.12 1.76 5.31
N GLN A 12 11.71 1.21 4.24
CA GLN A 12 11.72 1.88 2.93
C GLN A 12 10.39 1.71 2.19
N LEU A 13 9.59 0.69 2.49
CA LEU A 13 8.29 0.47 1.85
C LEU A 13 7.36 1.68 1.98
N PRO A 14 7.17 2.30 3.16
CA PRO A 14 6.38 3.53 3.28
C PRO A 14 6.85 4.67 2.38
N VAL A 15 8.17 4.87 2.29
CA VAL A 15 8.74 5.94 1.47
C VAL A 15 8.55 5.61 -0.02
N LEU A 16 8.85 4.38 -0.43
CA LEU A 16 8.68 3.90 -1.80
C LEU A 16 7.23 4.00 -2.28
N LEU A 17 6.29 3.45 -1.51
CA LEU A 17 4.87 3.48 -1.85
C LEU A 17 4.34 4.92 -1.91
N THR A 18 4.74 5.78 -0.97
CA THR A 18 4.39 7.20 -1.00
C THR A 18 4.94 7.91 -2.25
N LEU A 19 6.18 7.62 -2.65
CA LEU A 19 6.78 8.19 -3.86
C LEU A 19 6.08 7.67 -5.13
N MET A 20 5.73 6.38 -5.18
CA MET A 20 4.97 5.81 -6.29
C MET A 20 3.57 6.44 -6.37
N GLY A 21 2.90 6.68 -5.23
CA GLY A 21 1.62 7.38 -5.19
C GLY A 21 1.73 8.85 -5.62
N LYS A 22 2.84 9.51 -5.28
CA LYS A 22 3.17 10.85 -5.80
C LYS A 22 3.40 10.86 -7.31
N ALA A 23 4.07 9.85 -7.85
CA ALA A 23 4.26 9.70 -9.29
C ALA A 23 2.93 9.36 -10.00
N GLY A 24 1.97 8.80 -9.28
CA GLY A 24 0.73 8.28 -9.85
C GLY A 24 0.93 6.93 -10.50
N LEU A 25 1.80 6.09 -9.93
CA LEU A 25 2.02 4.70 -10.37
C LEU A 25 1.23 3.68 -9.52
N VAL A 26 0.71 4.12 -8.38
CA VAL A 26 -0.09 3.32 -7.46
C VAL A 26 -1.16 4.21 -6.83
N SER A 27 -2.29 3.62 -6.46
CA SER A 27 -3.35 4.30 -5.72
C SER A 27 -3.55 3.75 -4.30
N ALA A 28 -4.10 4.55 -3.38
CA ALA A 28 -4.42 4.10 -2.03
C ALA A 28 -5.51 3.03 -2.03
N ARG A 29 -6.43 3.08 -3.00
CA ARG A 29 -7.52 2.11 -3.14
C ARG A 29 -7.01 0.79 -3.71
N GLY A 30 -6.17 0.83 -4.74
CA GLY A 30 -5.49 -0.35 -5.28
C GLY A 30 -4.60 -1.05 -4.23
N LEU A 31 -3.83 -0.28 -3.45
CA LEU A 31 -3.11 -0.84 -2.31
C LEU A 31 -4.06 -1.44 -1.26
N ALA A 32 -5.19 -0.80 -0.96
CA ALA A 32 -6.16 -1.35 -0.03
C ALA A 32 -6.78 -2.68 -0.54
N ASN A 33 -6.99 -2.82 -1.84
CA ASN A 33 -7.47 -4.08 -2.44
C ASN A 33 -6.40 -5.19 -2.35
N MET A 34 -5.12 -4.81 -2.40
CA MET A 34 -3.99 -5.73 -2.32
C MET A 34 -3.64 -6.20 -0.90
N ARG A 35 -4.41 -5.83 0.14
CA ARG A 35 -4.17 -6.22 1.54
C ARG A 35 -3.99 -7.73 1.73
N LYS A 36 -4.81 -8.55 1.06
CA LYS A 36 -4.72 -10.02 1.14
C LYS A 36 -3.36 -10.55 0.65
N TYR A 37 -2.82 -9.96 -0.41
CA TYR A 37 -1.50 -10.32 -0.94
C TYR A 37 -0.38 -9.80 -0.04
N ALA A 38 -0.52 -8.59 0.51
CA ALA A 38 0.43 -8.04 1.47
C ALA A 38 0.53 -8.93 2.72
N VAL A 39 -0.59 -9.42 3.26
CA VAL A 39 -0.62 -10.33 4.41
C VAL A 39 0.19 -11.60 4.12
N VAL A 40 -0.04 -12.23 2.96
CA VAL A 40 0.69 -13.44 2.56
C VAL A 40 2.19 -13.15 2.38
N GLY A 41 2.53 -12.06 1.68
CA GLY A 41 3.94 -11.68 1.46
C GLY A 41 4.69 -11.39 2.75
N ILE A 42 4.05 -10.73 3.72
CA ILE A 42 4.64 -10.43 5.03
C ILE A 42 4.85 -11.72 5.83
N LEU A 43 3.87 -12.64 5.83
CA LEU A 43 4.00 -13.92 6.53
C LEU A 43 5.12 -14.79 5.93
N VAL A 44 5.26 -14.81 4.61
CA VAL A 44 6.36 -15.52 3.92
C VAL A 44 7.70 -14.90 4.25
N LEU A 45 7.81 -13.56 4.19
CA LEU A 45 9.04 -12.86 4.60
C LEU A 45 9.39 -13.12 6.06
N ALA A 46 8.39 -13.12 6.94
CA ALA A 46 8.60 -13.41 8.35
C ALA A 46 9.12 -14.84 8.54
N ALA A 47 8.50 -15.84 7.91
CA ALA A 47 8.95 -17.23 7.97
C ALA A 47 10.38 -17.46 7.40
N LEU A 48 10.82 -16.64 6.45
CA LEU A 48 12.19 -16.68 5.91
C LEU A 48 13.21 -16.02 6.84
N VAL A 49 12.80 -14.96 7.52
CA VAL A 49 13.68 -14.12 8.34
C VAL A 49 13.79 -14.69 9.75
N THR A 50 12.69 -14.99 10.43
CA THR A 50 12.67 -15.67 11.74
C THR A 50 12.75 -17.19 11.58
N PRO A 51 13.51 -17.92 12.42
CA PRO A 51 13.24 -19.35 12.62
C PRO A 51 11.75 -19.51 13.01
N PRO A 52 11.10 -20.67 12.74
CA PRO A 52 9.65 -20.85 12.81
C PRO A 52 9.13 -20.83 14.25
N ASP A 53 9.24 -19.69 14.91
CA ASP A 53 8.67 -19.35 16.19
C ASP A 53 7.47 -18.43 15.96
N VAL A 54 6.29 -18.96 16.28
CA VAL A 54 5.00 -18.32 16.02
C VAL A 54 4.91 -16.96 16.72
N VAL A 55 5.50 -16.81 17.91
CA VAL A 55 5.42 -15.56 18.67
C VAL A 55 6.20 -14.45 17.97
N THR A 56 7.47 -14.70 17.62
CA THR A 56 8.28 -13.71 16.91
C THR A 56 7.77 -13.45 15.50
N GLN A 57 7.19 -14.44 14.81
CA GLN A 57 6.56 -14.27 13.51
C GLN A 57 5.35 -13.33 13.57
N VAL A 58 4.49 -13.48 14.58
CA VAL A 58 3.32 -12.60 14.78
C VAL A 58 3.76 -11.17 15.12
N ILE A 59 4.78 -10.99 15.96
CA ILE A 59 5.32 -9.66 16.28
C ILE A 59 5.83 -8.98 15.00
N LEU A 60 6.62 -9.69 14.19
CA LEU A 60 7.15 -9.17 12.93
C LEU A 60 6.02 -8.83 11.95
N PHE A 61 5.02 -9.70 11.84
CA PHE A 61 3.84 -9.46 11.02
C PHE A 61 3.13 -8.16 11.43
N VAL A 62 2.85 -7.97 12.72
CA VAL A 62 2.18 -6.76 13.23
C VAL A 62 2.98 -5.50 12.89
N VAL A 63 4.31 -5.54 13.04
CA VAL A 63 5.15 -4.37 12.74
C VAL A 63 5.15 -4.05 11.24
N VAL A 64 5.40 -5.04 10.39
CA VAL A 64 5.49 -4.80 8.94
C VAL A 64 4.12 -4.48 8.33
N TYR A 65 3.07 -5.15 8.78
CA TYR A 65 1.70 -4.86 8.37
C TYR A 65 1.27 -3.47 8.83
N GLY A 66 1.67 -3.06 10.05
CA GLY A 66 1.46 -1.69 10.53
C GLY A 66 2.16 -0.65 9.64
N LEU A 67 3.40 -0.91 9.19
CA LEU A 67 4.09 -0.05 8.23
C LEU A 67 3.36 0.03 6.90
N TYR A 68 2.86 -1.10 6.40
CA TYR A 68 2.06 -1.14 5.18
C TYR A 68 0.79 -0.27 5.31
N GLU A 69 0.06 -0.38 6.42
CA GLU A 69 -1.12 0.45 6.68
C GLU A 69 -0.79 1.95 6.72
N ILE A 70 0.29 2.33 7.40
CA ILE A 70 0.79 3.71 7.44
C ILE A 70 1.13 4.20 6.02
N SER A 71 1.72 3.33 5.19
CA SER A 71 2.06 3.64 3.80
C SER A 71 0.82 3.99 2.99
N ILE A 72 -0.26 3.21 3.12
CA ILE A 72 -1.54 3.47 2.45
C ILE A 72 -2.11 4.82 2.88
N GLN A 73 -2.05 5.14 4.16
CA GLN A 73 -2.54 6.43 4.67
C GLN A 73 -1.75 7.62 4.12
N LEU A 74 -0.42 7.49 4.01
CA LEU A 74 0.44 8.52 3.41
C LEU A 74 0.14 8.72 1.93
N VAL A 75 0.00 7.62 1.18
CA VAL A 75 -0.40 7.62 -0.24
C VAL A 75 -1.75 8.32 -0.41
N LYS A 76 -2.76 7.94 0.38
CA LYS A 76 -4.09 8.57 0.37
C LYS A 76 -4.05 10.06 0.63
N MET A 77 -3.20 10.51 1.56
CA MET A 77 -3.04 11.93 1.87
C MET A 77 -2.39 12.68 0.69
N VAL A 78 -1.42 12.07 0.03
CA VAL A 78 -0.76 12.62 -1.17
C VAL A 78 -1.75 12.73 -2.32
N GLU A 79 -2.51 11.68 -2.60
CA GLU A 79 -3.49 11.64 -3.69
C GLU A 79 -4.54 12.72 -3.52
N ARG A 80 -5.13 12.83 -2.33
CA ARG A 80 -6.10 13.89 -2.02
C ARG A 80 -5.55 15.29 -2.28
N ARG A 81 -4.28 15.53 -1.96
CA ARG A 81 -3.63 16.82 -2.25
C ARG A 81 -3.43 17.03 -3.75
N ARG A 82 -3.08 15.97 -4.50
CA ARG A 82 -2.89 16.04 -5.96
C ARG A 82 -4.20 16.26 -6.70
N VAL A 83 -5.23 15.46 -6.40
CA VAL A 83 -6.58 15.60 -6.98
C VAL A 83 -7.15 16.99 -6.72
N ARG A 84 -7.08 17.48 -5.48
CA ARG A 84 -7.54 18.82 -5.15
C ARG A 84 -6.84 19.90 -5.98
N LYS A 85 -5.52 19.80 -6.12
CA LYS A 85 -4.73 20.77 -6.89
C LYS A 85 -5.11 20.75 -8.38
N LEU A 86 -5.30 19.57 -8.97
CA LEU A 86 -5.69 19.45 -10.38
C LEU A 86 -7.12 19.94 -10.64
N ARG A 87 -8.03 19.75 -9.67
CA ARG A 87 -9.38 20.34 -9.70
C ARG A 87 -9.34 21.87 -9.59
N GLU A 88 -8.51 22.41 -8.70
CA GLU A 88 -8.31 23.87 -8.57
C GLU A 88 -7.72 24.49 -9.84
N GLU A 89 -6.84 23.77 -10.53
CA GLU A 89 -6.23 24.20 -11.81
C GLU A 89 -7.17 23.98 -13.01
N GLY A 90 -8.35 23.38 -12.82
CA GLY A 90 -9.30 23.05 -13.89
C GLY A 90 -8.77 22.01 -14.88
N ILE A 91 -7.77 21.23 -14.49
CA ILE A 91 -7.16 20.17 -15.30
C ILE A 91 -7.93 18.86 -15.14
N LEU A 92 -8.50 18.62 -13.95
CA LEU A 92 -9.36 17.46 -13.69
C LEU A 92 -10.82 17.91 -13.60
N ASP A 93 -11.68 17.28 -14.39
CA ASP A 93 -13.12 17.46 -14.29
C ASP A 93 -13.68 16.85 -12.98
N GLU A 94 -14.86 17.30 -12.54
CA GLU A 94 -15.44 16.85 -11.27
C GLU A 94 -15.75 15.34 -11.25
N ASP A 95 -16.04 14.78 -12.43
CA ASP A 95 -16.43 13.39 -12.64
C ASP A 95 -15.24 12.49 -13.03
N GLU A 96 -14.06 13.06 -13.30
CA GLU A 96 -12.85 12.29 -13.60
C GLU A 96 -12.13 11.85 -12.33
N ASP A 97 -11.78 10.56 -12.27
CA ASP A 97 -10.86 10.02 -11.28
C ASP A 97 -9.48 9.84 -11.91
N LEU A 98 -8.50 10.64 -11.46
CA LEU A 98 -7.11 10.57 -11.93
C LEU A 98 -6.48 9.18 -11.73
N TYR A 99 -7.01 8.41 -10.78
CA TYR A 99 -6.43 7.14 -10.36
C TYR A 99 -7.25 5.92 -10.79
N SER A 100 -8.26 6.08 -11.67
CA SER A 100 -9.13 4.98 -12.14
C SER A 100 -8.32 3.78 -12.64
N GLU A 101 -7.33 4.01 -13.50
CA GLU A 101 -6.48 2.95 -14.07
C GLU A 101 -5.65 2.18 -13.02
N PHE A 102 -5.48 2.72 -11.81
CA PHE A 102 -4.77 2.08 -10.70
C PHE A 102 -5.72 1.51 -9.64
N ASP A 103 -7.00 1.84 -9.74
CA ASP A 103 -8.07 1.35 -8.88
C ASP A 103 -8.73 0.07 -9.45
N ASP A 104 -8.57 -0.20 -10.75
CA ASP A 104 -9.21 -1.26 -11.56
C ASP A 104 -8.79 -2.73 -11.27
N ASP A 105 -8.27 -3.04 -10.08
CA ASP A 105 -8.26 -4.42 -9.59
C ASP A 105 -9.61 -4.76 -8.92
N GLU A 106 -10.71 -4.61 -9.66
CA GLU A 106 -11.97 -5.34 -9.43
C GLU A 106 -11.96 -6.58 -10.35
N PRO A 107 -12.20 -7.81 -9.85
CA PRO A 107 -13.10 -8.66 -10.60
C PRO A 107 -14.47 -7.97 -10.56
N GLU A 108 -15.04 -7.66 -11.73
CA GLU A 108 -16.46 -7.32 -11.87
C GLU A 108 -17.30 -8.44 -11.22
N GLU A 109 -17.66 -8.30 -9.96
CA GLU A 109 -18.58 -9.23 -9.31
C GLU A 109 -19.43 -8.47 -8.28
N ASP A 110 -20.28 -7.57 -8.78
CA ASP A 110 -21.57 -7.23 -8.16
C ASP A 110 -22.51 -6.52 -9.16
N ALA A 111 -22.49 -6.98 -10.42
CA ALA A 111 -23.51 -6.65 -11.42
C ALA A 111 -24.22 -7.93 -11.89
N LYS A 112 -24.83 -8.67 -10.94
CA LYS A 112 -26.04 -9.52 -11.10
C LYS A 112 -26.23 -10.46 -9.90
N ALA A 113 -27.19 -10.12 -9.04
CA ALA A 113 -28.07 -11.08 -8.35
C ALA A 113 -29.37 -10.38 -7.98
#